data_AF-A0A3M1HQD7-F1
#
_entry.id   AF-A0A3M1HQD7-F1
#
_cell.length_a   1.000
_cell.length_b   1.000
_cell.length_c   1.000
_cell.angle_alpha   90.00
_cell.angle_beta   90.00
_cell.angle_gamma   90.00
#
_symmetry.space_group_name_H-M   'P 1'
#
loop_
_entity.id
_entity.type
_entity.pdbx_description
1 polymer ?
#
loop_
_entity_poly.entity_id
_entity_poly.type
_entity_poly.pdbx_seq_one_letter_code
_entity_poly.pdbx_strand_id
1 'polypeptide(L)'
;IEDVHVRKRTPPAGAYLVQLGGPALRIGLGGGAASSMDVGANEEELDFNSVQRDNPEMQRRCQEVLDACRALGPDNPILFIHDVGAGGLSNAIPELCKDTSKGAAIDLARAPSLDPSLSPMELWCNEAQERYVLAIAPERMETFAAICARERCPYAVLGKLDDSGRLVVDDSRLGVRAVDVPLSWLFDLPLDLVREAQRGKPCADGFAPKISVAEAARRVLRFPAVADKTFLVTIADRSVGGLVARDPMVGRWQVPVADCGVTTTDYDGYTGEAIALGERPAVALLDPAASARIAIAEAVLNVLAADVAEPSDIKLSANWMAAAGDPQEDAALFDAVRAASRFCQALGLAIPVGKD
;
A
#
# COMPACT_ATOMS: atom_id res chain seq x y z
N ILE A 1 -12.43 -8.98 -8.44
CA ILE A 1 -13.07 -9.53 -7.21
C ILE A 1 -14.56 -9.64 -7.52
N GLU A 2 -15.21 -10.76 -7.22
CA GLU A 2 -16.67 -10.86 -7.41
C GLU A 2 -17.38 -9.99 -6.37
N ASP A 3 -18.54 -9.40 -6.70
CA ASP A 3 -19.28 -8.50 -5.81
C ASP A 3 -19.48 -9.06 -4.38
N VAL A 4 -19.61 -10.38 -4.25
CA VAL A 4 -19.79 -11.10 -2.98
C VAL A 4 -18.60 -10.99 -2.01
N HIS A 5 -17.43 -10.58 -2.48
CA HIS A 5 -16.20 -10.45 -1.67
C HIS A 5 -15.69 -9.00 -1.56
N VAL A 6 -16.36 -8.03 -2.18
CA VAL A 6 -15.97 -6.60 -2.07
C VAL A 6 -16.18 -6.08 -0.65
N ARG A 7 -17.25 -6.50 0.02
CA ARG A 7 -17.54 -6.10 1.40
C ARG A 7 -16.91 -7.10 2.37
N LYS A 8 -16.10 -6.60 3.32
CA LYS A 8 -15.62 -7.42 4.43
C LYS A 8 -16.81 -7.93 5.26
N ARG A 9 -16.77 -9.20 5.67
CA ARG A 9 -17.81 -9.79 6.53
C ARG A 9 -17.49 -9.47 7.98
N THR A 10 -18.50 -9.42 8.84
CA THR A 10 -18.30 -9.27 10.29
C THR A 10 -18.06 -10.64 10.91
N PRO A 11 -16.87 -10.95 11.42
CA PRO A 11 -16.61 -12.23 12.06
C PRO A 11 -17.34 -12.35 13.40
N PRO A 12 -17.85 -13.55 13.75
CA PRO A 12 -18.44 -13.81 15.06
C PRO A 12 -17.36 -13.92 16.15
N ALA A 13 -17.76 -13.80 17.41
CA ALA A 13 -16.93 -14.24 18.52
C ALA A 13 -16.58 -15.73 18.36
N GLY A 14 -15.37 -16.11 18.73
CA GLY A 14 -14.82 -17.44 18.55
C GLY A 14 -14.18 -17.69 17.18
N ALA A 15 -14.30 -16.77 16.21
CA ALA A 15 -13.57 -16.82 14.96
C ALA A 15 -12.06 -16.88 15.22
N TYR A 16 -11.35 -17.70 14.45
CA TYR A 16 -9.91 -17.87 14.60
C TYR A 16 -9.18 -16.65 14.05
N LEU A 17 -8.24 -16.13 14.84
CA LEU A 17 -7.31 -15.10 14.39
C LEU A 17 -6.03 -15.79 13.91
N VAL A 18 -5.74 -15.64 12.62
CA VAL A 18 -4.70 -16.38 11.92
C VAL A 18 -3.67 -15.44 11.31
N GLN A 19 -2.39 -15.73 11.50
CA GLN A 19 -1.34 -15.19 10.65
C GLN A 19 -1.12 -16.15 9.48
N LEU A 20 -1.20 -15.65 8.25
CA LEU A 20 -0.78 -16.35 7.03
C LEU A 20 0.55 -15.80 6.54
N GLY A 21 1.44 -16.67 6.10
CA GLY A 21 2.69 -16.30 5.44
C GLY A 21 3.91 -16.33 6.35
N GLY A 22 4.86 -15.44 6.07
CA GLY A 22 6.23 -15.51 6.55
C GLY A 22 6.38 -15.56 8.08
N PRO A 23 7.45 -16.18 8.59
CA PRO A 23 7.79 -16.11 10.00
C PRO A 23 8.33 -14.73 10.39
N ALA A 24 8.17 -14.38 11.67
CA ALA A 24 8.76 -13.20 12.26
C ALA A 24 10.30 -13.24 12.22
N LEU A 25 10.88 -12.06 12.05
CA LEU A 25 12.31 -11.76 12.05
C LEU A 25 12.52 -10.41 12.73
N ARG A 26 13.73 -10.12 13.23
CA ARG A 26 14.09 -8.80 13.77
C ARG A 26 14.28 -7.78 12.63
N ILE A 27 13.18 -7.36 12.02
CA ILE A 27 13.16 -6.48 10.83
C ILE A 27 12.18 -5.34 11.08
N GLY A 28 12.56 -4.13 10.67
CA GLY A 28 11.65 -2.98 10.63
C GLY A 28 11.09 -2.57 11.99
N LEU A 29 11.80 -2.86 13.08
CA LEU A 29 11.31 -2.48 14.41
C LEU A 29 11.26 -0.95 14.51
N GLY A 30 10.05 -0.42 14.64
CA GLY A 30 9.81 1.02 14.64
C GLY A 30 9.96 1.66 13.26
N GLY A 31 9.82 0.89 12.17
CA GLY A 31 9.89 1.40 10.79
C GLY A 31 8.92 2.56 10.55
N GLY A 32 7.68 2.46 11.05
CA GLY A 32 6.72 3.57 10.99
C GLY A 32 7.17 4.86 11.71
N ALA A 33 7.93 4.74 12.81
CA ALA A 33 8.51 5.92 13.48
C ALA A 33 9.74 6.45 12.73
N ALA A 34 10.59 5.55 12.21
CA ALA A 34 11.77 5.91 11.42
C ALA A 34 11.40 6.59 10.08
N SER A 35 10.33 6.14 9.41
CA SER A 35 9.83 6.77 8.18
C SER A 35 9.18 8.13 8.43
N SER A 36 8.95 8.51 9.69
CA SER A 36 8.39 9.80 10.10
C SER A 36 9.47 10.84 10.44
N MET A 37 10.75 10.53 10.23
CA MET A 37 11.91 11.39 10.55
C MET A 37 12.71 11.79 9.31
N ASP A 38 13.39 12.93 9.36
CA ASP A 38 14.25 13.43 8.27
C ASP A 38 15.44 12.48 7.97
N VAL A 39 15.73 12.24 6.69
CA VAL A 39 16.83 11.37 6.24
C VAL A 39 18.19 12.00 6.58
N GLY A 40 19.05 11.25 7.28
CA GLY A 40 20.43 11.62 7.58
C GLY A 40 20.71 12.13 9.01
N ALA A 41 19.69 12.17 9.88
CA ALA A 41 19.83 12.53 11.30
C ALA A 41 19.90 11.31 12.25
N ASN A 42 19.94 10.09 11.71
CA ASN A 42 19.71 8.85 12.47
C ASN A 42 21.00 8.26 13.08
N GLU A 43 20.87 7.70 14.28
CA GLU A 43 21.89 6.84 14.89
C GLU A 43 22.02 5.50 14.12
N GLU A 44 23.20 4.88 14.13
CA GLU A 44 23.51 3.65 13.37
C GLU A 44 22.49 2.51 13.57
N GLU A 45 21.92 2.37 14.78
CA GLU A 45 20.90 1.36 15.08
C GLU A 45 19.57 1.57 14.33
N LEU A 46 19.19 2.82 14.02
CA LEU A 46 17.98 3.13 13.24
C LEU A 46 18.16 2.78 11.76
N ASP A 47 19.38 2.84 11.25
CA ASP A 47 19.71 2.51 9.86
C ASP A 47 19.59 0.99 9.60
N PHE A 48 20.01 0.15 10.56
CA PHE A 48 19.77 -1.30 10.50
C PHE A 48 18.28 -1.66 10.51
N ASN A 49 17.48 -0.97 11.33
CA ASN A 49 16.03 -1.20 11.38
C ASN A 49 15.33 -0.77 10.08
N SER A 50 15.96 0.08 9.25
CA SER A 50 15.41 0.49 7.96
C SER A 50 15.64 -0.53 6.83
N VAL A 51 16.54 -1.51 7.03
CA VAL A 51 16.82 -2.55 6.04
C VAL A 51 15.66 -3.55 5.98
N GLN A 52 14.91 -3.48 4.89
CA GLN A 52 13.83 -4.43 4.60
C GLN A 52 14.36 -5.73 3.98
N ARG A 53 13.54 -6.79 4.04
CA ARG A 53 13.85 -8.09 3.44
C ARG A 53 12.61 -8.66 2.76
N ASP A 54 12.72 -8.88 1.46
CA ASP A 54 11.67 -9.49 0.65
C ASP A 54 11.89 -10.99 0.45
N ASN A 55 10.77 -11.72 0.31
CA ASN A 55 10.70 -13.08 -0.22
C ASN A 55 9.43 -13.26 -1.07
N PRO A 56 9.44 -12.83 -2.35
CA PRO A 56 8.25 -12.84 -3.21
C PRO A 56 7.61 -14.22 -3.40
N GLU A 57 8.38 -15.31 -3.27
CA GLU A 57 7.85 -16.68 -3.33
C GLU A 57 6.90 -16.99 -2.17
N MET A 58 7.20 -16.48 -0.97
CA MET A 58 6.32 -16.63 0.20
C MET A 58 4.99 -15.90 -0.05
N GLN A 59 5.04 -14.68 -0.60
CA GLN A 59 3.83 -13.94 -0.94
C GLN A 59 3.04 -14.63 -2.06
N ARG A 60 3.71 -15.26 -3.04
CA ARG A 60 3.02 -16.08 -4.06
C ARG A 60 2.25 -17.23 -3.43
N ARG A 61 2.85 -17.96 -2.47
CA ARG A 61 2.17 -19.03 -1.73
C ARG A 61 0.97 -18.52 -0.93
N CYS A 62 1.09 -17.33 -0.32
CA CYS A 62 -0.05 -16.69 0.32
C CYS A 62 -1.16 -16.39 -0.70
N GLN A 63 -0.81 -15.82 -1.85
CA GLN A 63 -1.75 -15.48 -2.91
C GLN A 63 -2.52 -16.72 -3.40
N GLU A 64 -1.85 -17.87 -3.60
CA GLU A 64 -2.52 -19.12 -3.99
C GLU A 64 -3.55 -19.59 -2.95
N VAL A 65 -3.27 -19.42 -1.65
CA VAL A 65 -4.25 -19.69 -0.59
C VAL A 65 -5.45 -18.75 -0.69
N LEU A 66 -5.20 -17.46 -0.90
CA LEU A 66 -6.26 -16.45 -1.03
C LEU A 66 -7.13 -16.70 -2.26
N ASP A 67 -6.50 -17.04 -3.39
CA ASP A 67 -7.19 -17.37 -4.64
C ASP A 67 -8.04 -18.62 -4.49
N ALA A 68 -7.51 -19.68 -3.86
CA ALA A 68 -8.27 -20.90 -3.58
C ALA A 68 -9.44 -20.65 -2.61
N CYS A 69 -9.25 -19.83 -1.57
CA CYS A 69 -10.32 -19.44 -0.66
C CYS A 69 -11.41 -18.63 -1.37
N ARG A 70 -11.00 -17.67 -2.22
CA ARG A 70 -11.91 -16.85 -3.04
C ARG A 70 -12.69 -17.71 -4.03
N ALA A 71 -12.05 -18.68 -4.68
CA ALA A 71 -12.67 -19.56 -5.67
C ALA A 71 -13.80 -20.42 -5.11
N LEU A 72 -13.92 -20.55 -3.78
CA LEU A 72 -15.07 -21.17 -3.12
C LEU A 72 -16.33 -20.29 -3.13
N GLY A 73 -16.26 -19.05 -3.64
CA GLY A 73 -17.41 -18.17 -3.77
C GLY A 73 -18.06 -17.86 -2.41
N PRO A 74 -19.36 -18.12 -2.22
CA PRO A 74 -20.04 -17.94 -0.92
C PRO A 74 -19.39 -18.71 0.22
N ASP A 75 -18.80 -19.88 -0.07
CA ASP A 75 -18.18 -20.81 0.87
C ASP A 75 -16.75 -20.42 1.30
N ASN A 76 -16.28 -19.24 0.88
CA ASN A 76 -14.99 -18.68 1.29
C ASN A 76 -14.83 -18.68 2.83
N PRO A 77 -13.79 -19.34 3.39
CA PRO A 77 -13.56 -19.42 4.83
C PRO A 77 -13.10 -18.10 5.47
N ILE A 78 -12.61 -17.17 4.66
CA ILE A 78 -12.09 -15.87 5.11
C ILE A 78 -13.27 -14.93 5.37
N LEU A 79 -13.41 -14.48 6.61
CA LEU A 79 -14.41 -13.48 7.00
C LEU A 79 -13.84 -12.08 6.90
N PHE A 80 -12.57 -11.93 7.28
CA PHE A 80 -11.82 -10.69 7.24
C PHE A 80 -10.37 -10.99 6.92
N ILE A 81 -9.72 -10.08 6.19
CA ILE A 81 -8.28 -10.10 5.93
C ILE A 81 -7.74 -8.66 6.04
N HIS A 82 -6.51 -8.56 6.52
CA HIS A 82 -5.71 -7.35 6.55
C HIS A 82 -4.26 -7.69 6.25
N ASP A 83 -3.54 -6.80 5.58
CA ASP A 83 -2.10 -6.89 5.41
C ASP A 83 -1.37 -6.59 6.73
N VAL A 84 -0.12 -7.04 6.82
CA VAL A 84 0.78 -6.72 7.93
C VAL A 84 1.93 -5.87 7.38
N GLY A 85 1.89 -4.58 7.68
CA GLY A 85 2.89 -3.60 7.26
C GLY A 85 3.55 -2.92 8.45
N ALA A 86 3.48 -1.59 8.48
CA ALA A 86 4.05 -0.77 9.56
C ALA A 86 3.47 -1.14 10.93
N GLY A 87 4.34 -1.25 11.94
CA GLY A 87 3.99 -1.73 13.27
C GLY A 87 3.68 -3.23 13.36
N GLY A 88 3.71 -3.98 12.26
CA GLY A 88 3.54 -5.43 12.27
C GLY A 88 2.18 -5.89 12.81
N LEU A 89 2.20 -6.98 13.59
CA LEU A 89 0.98 -7.51 14.20
C LEU A 89 0.36 -6.52 15.20
N SER A 90 1.18 -5.67 15.81
CA SER A 90 0.75 -4.63 16.75
C SER A 90 -0.17 -3.58 16.15
N ASN A 91 -0.15 -3.39 14.83
CA ASN A 91 -1.11 -2.56 14.13
C ASN A 91 -2.23 -3.41 13.51
N ALA A 92 -1.87 -4.45 12.78
CA ALA A 92 -2.82 -5.20 11.96
C ALA A 92 -3.92 -5.91 12.78
N ILE A 93 -3.59 -6.48 13.95
CA ILE A 93 -4.60 -7.15 14.78
C ILE A 93 -5.54 -6.14 15.46
N PRO A 94 -5.05 -5.08 16.11
CA PRO A 94 -5.94 -4.05 16.66
C PRO A 94 -6.83 -3.39 15.61
N GLU A 95 -6.33 -3.11 14.40
CA GLU A 95 -7.15 -2.59 13.30
C GLU A 95 -8.25 -3.57 12.90
N LEU A 96 -7.93 -4.87 12.75
CA LEU A 96 -8.94 -5.91 12.50
C LEU A 96 -10.00 -5.93 13.61
N CYS A 97 -9.58 -5.84 14.87
CA CYS A 97 -10.51 -5.82 16.01
C CYS A 97 -11.42 -4.58 15.98
N LYS A 98 -10.86 -3.41 15.68
CA LYS A 98 -11.59 -2.14 15.55
C LYS A 98 -12.63 -2.22 14.44
N ASP A 99 -12.21 -2.61 13.23
CA ASP A 99 -13.07 -2.69 12.04
C ASP A 99 -14.21 -3.71 12.19
N THR A 100 -14.03 -4.70 13.07
CA THR A 100 -15.03 -5.74 13.35
C THR A 100 -15.79 -5.52 14.66
N SER A 101 -15.45 -4.47 15.42
CA SER A 101 -15.98 -4.19 16.76
C SER A 101 -15.87 -5.40 17.71
N LYS A 102 -14.73 -6.08 17.68
CA LYS A 102 -14.41 -7.27 18.51
C LYS A 102 -13.24 -6.99 19.44
N GLY A 103 -13.10 -7.79 20.48
CA GLY A 103 -11.84 -7.98 21.21
C GLY A 103 -11.05 -9.17 20.66
N ALA A 104 -9.84 -9.35 21.17
CA ALA A 104 -9.01 -10.52 20.84
C ALA A 104 -8.12 -10.92 22.01
N ALA A 105 -7.97 -12.23 22.17
CA ALA A 105 -6.96 -12.84 23.02
C ALA A 105 -6.04 -13.71 22.16
N ILE A 106 -4.74 -13.40 22.17
CA ILE A 106 -3.72 -14.09 21.38
C ILE A 106 -2.54 -14.53 22.24
N ASP A 107 -1.80 -15.50 21.72
CA ASP A 107 -0.54 -15.98 22.31
C ASP A 107 0.59 -15.89 21.29
N LEU A 108 1.58 -15.02 21.57
CA LEU A 108 2.74 -14.78 20.72
C LEU A 108 3.59 -16.03 20.55
N ALA A 109 3.56 -16.98 21.49
CA ALA A 109 4.28 -18.24 21.38
C ALA A 109 3.87 -19.06 20.14
N ARG A 110 2.67 -18.79 19.59
CA ARG A 110 2.13 -19.44 18.40
C ARG A 110 2.56 -18.76 17.10
N ALA A 111 3.04 -17.52 17.15
CA ALA A 111 3.50 -16.82 15.97
C ALA A 111 4.76 -17.52 15.43
N PRO A 112 4.81 -17.89 14.13
CA PRO A 112 6.00 -18.49 13.56
C PRO A 112 7.16 -17.50 13.65
N SER A 113 8.31 -17.94 14.15
CA SER A 113 9.52 -17.12 14.26
C SER A 113 10.74 -17.91 13.80
N LEU A 114 11.64 -17.26 13.06
CA LEU A 114 12.97 -17.80 12.76
C LEU A 114 14.04 -17.33 13.75
N ASP A 115 13.66 -16.45 14.67
CA ASP A 115 14.53 -15.99 15.75
C ASP A 115 13.84 -16.26 17.10
N PRO A 116 14.26 -17.31 17.83
CA PRO A 116 13.65 -17.64 19.12
C PRO A 116 14.03 -16.64 20.22
N SER A 117 15.03 -15.77 19.99
CA SER A 117 15.51 -14.80 20.99
C SER A 117 14.67 -13.52 21.05
N LEU A 118 13.76 -13.33 20.08
CA LEU A 118 12.89 -12.16 20.04
C LEU A 118 12.09 -12.02 21.33
N SER A 119 12.18 -10.82 21.91
CA SER A 119 11.33 -10.40 23.01
C SER A 119 9.85 -10.33 22.59
N PRO A 120 8.89 -10.31 23.54
CA PRO A 120 7.48 -10.15 23.21
C PRO A 120 7.20 -8.90 22.36
N MET A 121 7.87 -7.77 22.66
CA MET A 121 7.72 -6.53 21.89
C MET A 121 8.21 -6.72 20.45
N GLU A 122 9.38 -7.32 20.25
CA GLU A 122 9.92 -7.50 18.91
C GLU A 122 9.10 -8.49 18.09
N LEU A 123 8.61 -9.57 18.71
CA LEU A 123 7.74 -10.54 18.06
C LEU A 123 6.38 -9.93 17.68
N TRP A 124 5.90 -8.97 18.46
CA TRP A 124 4.65 -8.25 18.23
C TRP A 124 4.76 -7.12 17.19
N CYS A 125 5.86 -6.37 17.21
CA CYS A 125 6.01 -5.13 16.46
C CYS A 125 6.93 -5.22 15.24
N ASN A 126 7.61 -6.35 14.99
CA ASN A 126 8.44 -6.50 13.78
C ASN A 126 7.62 -6.32 12.51
N GLU A 127 8.25 -5.76 11.49
CA GLU A 127 7.69 -5.51 10.16
C GLU A 127 8.28 -6.51 9.15
N ALA A 128 8.47 -7.76 9.56
CA ALA A 128 8.81 -8.83 8.64
C ALA A 128 7.73 -8.96 7.55
N GLN A 129 8.17 -9.17 6.30
CA GLN A 129 7.34 -9.11 5.11
C GLN A 129 6.51 -10.38 4.87
N GLU A 130 5.66 -10.34 3.84
CA GLU A 130 4.81 -11.45 3.37
C GLU A 130 3.88 -12.04 4.44
N ARG A 131 3.25 -11.19 5.24
CA ARG A 131 2.31 -11.60 6.30
C ARG A 131 0.94 -10.95 6.12
N TYR A 132 -0.10 -11.73 6.46
CA TYR A 132 -1.48 -11.29 6.50
C TYR A 132 -2.12 -11.74 7.81
N VAL A 133 -3.05 -10.97 8.33
CA VAL A 133 -3.92 -11.39 9.44
C VAL A 133 -5.33 -11.66 8.92
N LEU A 134 -5.90 -12.79 9.32
CA LEU A 134 -7.20 -13.24 8.87
C LEU A 134 -8.09 -13.60 10.04
N ALA A 135 -9.39 -13.32 9.90
CA ALA A 135 -10.42 -13.94 10.70
C ALA A 135 -11.05 -15.09 9.91
N ILE A 136 -10.89 -16.32 10.41
CA ILE A 136 -11.40 -17.54 9.76
C ILE A 136 -12.61 -18.08 10.52
N ALA A 137 -13.65 -18.46 9.77
CA ALA A 137 -14.85 -19.09 10.33
C ALA A 137 -14.49 -20.38 11.08
N PRO A 138 -14.93 -20.58 12.34
CA PRO A 138 -14.54 -21.76 13.14
C PRO A 138 -14.81 -23.09 12.45
N GLU A 139 -15.98 -23.21 11.83
CA GLU A 139 -16.45 -24.40 11.13
C GLU A 139 -15.74 -24.66 9.80
N ARG A 140 -14.94 -23.71 9.29
CA ARG A 140 -14.18 -23.84 8.04
C ARG A 140 -12.66 -23.83 8.23
N MET A 141 -12.20 -23.91 9.49
CA MET A 141 -10.78 -23.91 9.80
C MET A 141 -10.04 -25.09 9.16
N GLU A 142 -10.66 -26.28 9.12
CA GLU A 142 -10.06 -27.45 8.46
C GLU A 142 -9.93 -27.27 6.95
N THR A 143 -10.92 -26.65 6.30
CA THR A 143 -10.85 -26.31 4.87
C THR A 143 -9.69 -25.36 4.61
N PHE A 144 -9.57 -24.28 5.40
CA PHE A 144 -8.46 -23.34 5.29
C PHE A 144 -7.10 -24.03 5.49
N ALA A 145 -6.97 -24.87 6.52
CA ALA A 145 -5.76 -25.62 6.81
C ALA A 145 -5.35 -26.55 5.65
N ALA A 146 -6.33 -27.24 5.03
CA ALA A 146 -6.08 -28.10 3.87
C ALA A 146 -5.58 -27.32 2.65
N ILE A 147 -6.14 -26.12 2.40
CA ILE A 147 -5.68 -25.22 1.33
C ILE A 147 -4.25 -24.78 1.61
N CYS A 148 -3.95 -24.29 2.83
CA CYS A 148 -2.59 -23.91 3.21
C CYS A 148 -1.58 -25.05 3.04
N ALA A 149 -1.94 -26.28 3.44
CA ALA A 149 -1.09 -27.44 3.26
C ALA A 149 -0.83 -27.78 1.79
N ARG A 150 -1.86 -27.67 0.93
CA ARG A 150 -1.74 -27.87 -0.53
C ARG A 150 -0.80 -26.84 -1.14
N GLU A 151 -0.93 -25.56 -0.78
CA GLU A 151 -0.07 -24.50 -1.30
C GLU A 151 1.28 -24.39 -0.59
N ARG A 152 1.52 -25.26 0.40
CA ARG A 152 2.68 -25.20 1.31
C ARG A 152 2.79 -23.83 1.96
N CYS A 153 1.70 -23.10 2.16
CA CYS A 153 1.75 -21.79 2.80
C CYS A 153 1.72 -21.95 4.33
N PRO A 154 2.73 -21.45 5.06
CA PRO A 154 2.70 -21.48 6.53
C PRO A 154 1.58 -20.59 7.05
N TYR A 155 0.96 -21.03 8.14
CA TYR A 155 0.01 -20.23 8.90
C TYR A 155 0.09 -20.59 10.38
N ALA A 156 -0.41 -19.70 11.23
CA ALA A 156 -0.56 -19.96 12.67
C ALA A 156 -1.86 -19.38 13.20
N VAL A 157 -2.55 -20.17 14.02
CA VAL A 157 -3.70 -19.69 14.80
C VAL A 157 -3.16 -19.01 16.06
N LEU A 158 -3.12 -17.69 16.05
CA LEU A 158 -2.60 -16.88 17.16
C LEU A 158 -3.57 -16.87 18.34
N GLY A 159 -4.87 -16.91 18.06
CA GLY A 159 -5.91 -16.76 19.07
C GLY A 159 -7.32 -16.76 18.49
N LYS A 160 -8.25 -16.13 19.21
CA LYS A 160 -9.64 -15.99 18.78
C LYS A 160 -10.15 -14.58 19.05
N LEU A 161 -11.11 -14.16 18.23
CA LEU A 161 -11.91 -12.98 18.48
C LEU A 161 -12.92 -13.24 19.59
N ASP A 162 -13.27 -12.22 20.34
CA ASP A 162 -14.30 -12.26 21.38
C ASP A 162 -15.10 -10.94 21.43
N ASP A 163 -16.09 -10.88 22.31
CA ASP A 163 -16.94 -9.69 22.51
C ASP A 163 -16.46 -8.82 23.69
N SER A 164 -15.21 -8.98 24.15
CA SER A 164 -14.72 -8.26 25.32
C SER A 164 -14.42 -6.78 25.07
N GLY A 165 -14.18 -6.41 23.82
CA GLY A 165 -13.66 -5.08 23.45
C GLY A 165 -12.25 -4.81 23.97
N ARG A 166 -11.52 -5.85 24.39
CA ARG A 166 -10.15 -5.77 24.90
C ARG A 166 -9.18 -6.47 23.96
N LEU A 167 -7.93 -6.02 23.99
CA LEU A 167 -6.81 -6.68 23.39
C LEU A 167 -5.94 -7.30 24.49
N VAL A 168 -5.84 -8.62 24.48
CA VAL A 168 -4.99 -9.40 25.37
C VAL A 168 -3.93 -10.12 24.55
N VAL A 169 -2.66 -9.84 24.84
CA VAL A 169 -1.50 -10.45 24.18
C VAL A 169 -0.64 -11.12 25.24
N ASP A 170 -0.66 -12.44 25.27
CA ASP A 170 0.17 -13.25 26.15
C ASP A 170 1.41 -13.77 25.38
N ASP A 171 2.50 -14.08 26.07
CA ASP A 171 3.62 -14.86 25.55
C ASP A 171 3.89 -16.04 26.48
N SER A 172 3.35 -17.21 26.12
CA SER A 172 3.45 -18.39 26.96
C SER A 172 4.87 -18.96 27.07
N ARG A 173 5.80 -18.58 26.18
CA ARG A 173 7.21 -19.01 26.25
C ARG A 173 7.88 -18.45 27.51
N LEU A 174 7.48 -17.23 27.88
CA LEU A 174 8.03 -16.48 29.01
C LEU A 174 7.05 -16.38 30.20
N GLY A 175 5.79 -16.79 30.00
CA GLY A 175 4.75 -16.72 31.04
C GLY A 175 4.33 -15.29 31.37
N VAL A 176 4.38 -14.39 30.39
CA VAL A 176 4.09 -12.95 30.58
C VAL A 176 2.84 -12.53 29.80
N ARG A 177 2.11 -11.56 30.33
CA ARG A 177 1.07 -10.82 29.62
C ARG A 177 1.68 -9.52 29.11
N ALA A 178 1.95 -9.45 27.81
CA ALA A 178 2.59 -8.30 27.19
C ALA A 178 1.65 -7.11 27.02
N VAL A 179 0.37 -7.36 26.71
CA VAL A 179 -0.66 -6.32 26.52
C VAL A 179 -1.98 -6.75 27.16
N ASP A 180 -2.63 -5.82 27.86
CA ASP A 180 -3.99 -5.99 28.40
C ASP A 180 -4.71 -4.63 28.47
N VAL A 181 -5.29 -4.20 27.35
CA VAL A 181 -5.91 -2.87 27.26
C VAL A 181 -7.28 -2.93 26.60
N PRO A 182 -8.23 -2.03 26.96
CA PRO A 182 -9.39 -1.75 26.13
C PRO A 182 -8.94 -1.22 24.76
N LEU A 183 -9.60 -1.64 23.67
CA LEU A 183 -9.28 -1.14 22.33
C LEU A 183 -9.53 0.36 22.16
N SER A 184 -10.48 0.93 22.90
CA SER A 184 -10.75 2.38 22.90
C SER A 184 -9.53 3.21 23.30
N TRP A 185 -8.62 2.68 24.13
CA TRP A 185 -7.40 3.39 24.51
C TRP A 185 -6.43 3.56 23.34
N LEU A 186 -6.51 2.70 22.32
CA LEU A 186 -5.65 2.75 21.14
C LEU A 186 -6.21 3.67 20.05
N PHE A 187 -7.54 3.79 19.94
CA PHE A 187 -8.19 4.41 18.77
C PHE A 187 -9.03 5.64 19.06
N ASP A 188 -9.50 5.88 20.29
CA ASP A 188 -10.35 7.03 20.63
C ASP A 188 -9.52 8.24 21.10
N LEU A 189 -8.39 8.49 20.45
CA LEU A 189 -7.50 9.60 20.77
C LEU A 189 -7.93 10.86 20.00
N PRO A 190 -8.24 11.99 20.69
CA PRO A 190 -8.57 13.23 20.01
C PRO A 190 -7.32 13.79 19.33
N LEU A 191 -7.36 13.94 18.00
CA LEU A 191 -6.33 14.59 17.20
C LEU A 191 -6.91 15.88 16.58
N ASP A 192 -7.03 16.94 17.39
CA ASP A 192 -7.22 18.28 16.87
C ASP A 192 -5.84 18.85 16.45
N LEU A 193 -5.32 18.38 15.33
CA LEU A 193 -4.07 18.89 14.76
C LEU A 193 -4.34 20.22 14.03
N VAL A 194 -4.14 21.34 14.73
CA VAL A 194 -4.13 22.67 14.11
C VAL A 194 -2.69 23.02 13.75
N ARG A 195 -2.44 23.29 12.46
CA ARG A 195 -1.14 23.78 11.98
C ARG A 195 -1.27 25.23 11.50
N GLU A 196 -0.34 26.07 11.93
CA GLU A 196 -0.15 27.41 11.38
C GLU A 196 0.86 27.35 10.23
N ALA A 197 0.47 27.84 9.06
CA ALA A 197 1.27 27.78 7.84
C ALA A 197 1.31 29.15 7.16
N GLN A 198 2.39 29.44 6.43
CA GLN A 198 2.60 30.72 5.76
C GLN A 198 2.87 30.49 4.27
N ARG A 199 2.07 31.11 3.40
CA ARG A 199 2.31 31.03 1.95
C ARG A 199 3.61 31.74 1.57
N GLY A 200 4.51 31.00 0.93
CA GLY A 200 5.71 31.55 0.29
C GLY A 200 5.39 32.39 -0.95
N LYS A 201 6.36 33.22 -1.38
CA LYS A 201 6.31 33.86 -2.70
C LYS A 201 7.07 32.99 -3.70
N PRO A 202 6.49 32.68 -4.87
CA PRO A 202 7.22 31.99 -5.93
C PRO A 202 8.49 32.76 -6.32
N CYS A 203 9.62 32.06 -6.40
CA CYS A 203 10.86 32.65 -6.90
C CYS A 203 10.93 32.47 -8.43
N ALA A 204 10.40 33.43 -9.18
CA ALA A 204 10.61 33.49 -10.62
C ALA A 204 11.88 34.32 -10.90
N ASP A 205 12.91 33.69 -11.46
CA ASP A 205 14.23 34.31 -11.71
C ASP A 205 14.34 34.99 -13.09
N GLY A 206 13.24 35.09 -13.84
CA GLY A 206 13.20 35.73 -15.16
C GLY A 206 13.94 34.92 -16.25
N PHE A 207 14.03 33.60 -16.08
CA PHE A 207 14.71 32.68 -17.00
C PHE A 207 14.46 32.98 -18.50
N ALA A 208 15.52 33.43 -19.19
CA ALA A 208 15.52 33.75 -20.61
C ALA A 208 16.79 33.19 -21.27
N PRO A 209 16.86 31.86 -21.50
CA PRO A 209 18.08 31.22 -21.96
C PRO A 209 18.39 31.61 -23.41
N LYS A 210 19.65 31.97 -23.66
CA LYS A 210 20.18 32.15 -25.03
C LYS A 210 20.73 30.82 -25.53
N ILE A 211 19.84 29.91 -25.92
CA ILE A 211 20.17 28.56 -26.40
C ILE A 211 19.51 28.30 -27.76
N SER A 212 20.19 27.60 -28.66
CA SER A 212 19.58 27.17 -29.92
C SER A 212 18.63 26.00 -29.69
N VAL A 213 17.62 25.84 -30.54
CA VAL A 213 16.68 24.71 -30.46
C VAL A 213 17.42 23.37 -30.53
N ALA A 214 18.46 23.26 -31.36
CA ALA A 214 19.25 22.04 -31.49
C ALA A 214 19.98 21.66 -30.19
N GLU A 215 20.56 22.65 -29.49
CA GLU A 215 21.23 22.41 -28.21
C GLU A 215 20.20 22.11 -27.11
N ALA A 216 19.07 22.80 -27.09
CA ALA A 216 17.97 22.52 -26.16
C ALA A 216 17.45 21.08 -26.33
N ALA A 217 17.18 20.64 -27.57
CA ALA A 217 16.75 19.27 -27.86
C ALA A 217 17.79 18.23 -27.40
N ARG A 218 19.09 18.48 -27.63
CA ARG A 218 20.15 17.58 -27.14
C ARG A 218 20.18 17.46 -25.63
N ARG A 219 19.95 18.54 -24.89
CA ARG A 219 19.91 18.53 -23.43
C ARG A 219 18.67 17.81 -22.91
N VAL A 220 17.50 18.14 -23.46
CA VAL A 220 16.21 17.55 -23.08
C VAL A 220 16.23 16.04 -23.30
N LEU A 221 16.67 15.56 -24.47
CA LEU A 221 16.74 14.12 -24.77
C LEU A 221 17.76 13.34 -23.92
N ARG A 222 18.69 14.03 -23.24
CA ARG A 222 19.66 13.42 -22.31
C ARG A 222 19.23 13.53 -20.85
N PHE A 223 18.18 14.30 -20.56
CA PHE A 223 17.68 14.44 -19.21
C PHE A 223 17.01 13.13 -18.78
N PRO A 224 17.40 12.48 -17.67
CA PRO A 224 16.89 11.15 -17.32
C PRO A 224 15.37 11.03 -17.26
N ALA A 225 14.65 12.09 -16.85
CA ALA A 225 13.19 12.07 -16.86
C ALA A 225 12.57 11.94 -18.27
N VAL A 226 13.28 12.40 -19.32
CA VAL A 226 12.82 12.35 -20.73
C VAL A 226 13.48 11.22 -21.52
N ALA A 227 14.72 10.88 -21.22
CA ALA A 227 15.49 9.86 -21.94
C ALA A 227 14.82 8.47 -21.95
N ASP A 228 15.29 7.59 -22.83
CA ASP A 228 14.81 6.21 -22.96
C ASP A 228 14.83 5.45 -21.61
N LYS A 229 13.76 4.70 -21.33
CA LYS A 229 13.55 3.98 -20.06
C LYS A 229 13.72 2.47 -20.18
N THR A 230 14.36 1.95 -21.24
CA THR A 230 14.52 0.50 -21.48
C THR A 230 15.08 -0.22 -20.24
N PHE A 231 16.06 0.38 -19.55
CA PHE A 231 16.69 -0.21 -18.37
C PHE A 231 15.72 -0.43 -17.18
N LEU A 232 14.63 0.33 -17.09
CA LEU A 232 13.57 0.13 -16.09
C LEU A 232 12.51 -0.85 -16.57
N VAL A 233 12.27 -0.91 -17.89
CA VAL A 233 11.19 -1.70 -18.48
C VAL A 233 11.60 -3.17 -18.64
N THR A 234 12.81 -3.46 -19.14
CA THR A 234 13.20 -4.83 -19.53
C THR A 234 13.60 -5.74 -18.37
N ILE A 235 13.78 -5.19 -17.18
CA ILE A 235 14.13 -5.95 -15.97
C ILE A 235 12.91 -6.60 -15.32
N ALA A 236 11.69 -6.14 -15.65
CA ALA A 236 10.43 -6.66 -15.12
C ALA A 236 9.70 -7.51 -16.17
N ASP A 237 9.01 -8.55 -15.70
CA ASP A 237 8.07 -9.33 -16.53
C ASP A 237 6.90 -8.44 -16.96
N ARG A 238 6.42 -8.62 -18.19
CA ARG A 238 5.32 -7.85 -18.80
C ARG A 238 4.35 -8.73 -19.58
N SER A 239 4.30 -10.03 -19.25
CA SER A 239 3.57 -11.05 -20.01
C SER A 239 2.95 -12.14 -19.13
N VAL A 240 3.41 -12.29 -17.88
CA VAL A 240 2.88 -13.25 -16.92
C VAL A 240 1.36 -13.10 -16.79
N GLY A 241 0.66 -14.22 -16.75
CA GLY A 241 -0.80 -14.27 -16.74
C GLY A 241 -1.45 -14.17 -18.13
N GLY A 242 -0.75 -13.70 -19.17
CA GLY A 242 -1.26 -13.70 -20.55
C GLY A 242 -2.37 -12.68 -20.83
N LEU A 243 -2.64 -11.77 -19.90
CA LEU A 243 -3.70 -10.75 -19.99
C LEU A 243 -3.16 -9.35 -20.31
N VAL A 244 -1.88 -9.20 -20.63
CA VAL A 244 -1.28 -7.89 -20.96
C VAL A 244 -1.55 -7.56 -22.43
N ALA A 245 -2.44 -6.60 -22.68
CA ALA A 245 -2.76 -6.11 -24.02
C ALA A 245 -1.81 -4.99 -24.48
N ARG A 246 -1.42 -4.10 -23.56
CA ARG A 246 -0.45 -3.02 -23.83
C ARG A 246 0.58 -2.92 -22.72
N ASP A 247 1.82 -3.27 -23.05
CA ASP A 247 3.00 -2.97 -22.25
C ASP A 247 3.67 -1.66 -22.74
N PRO A 248 4.69 -1.14 -22.01
CA PRO A 248 5.39 0.10 -22.38
C PRO A 248 6.08 0.06 -23.75
N MET A 249 6.45 -1.12 -24.26
CA MET A 249 7.18 -1.26 -25.52
C MET A 249 6.24 -1.19 -26.74
N VAL A 250 6.51 -0.25 -27.65
CA VAL A 250 5.63 0.05 -28.79
C VAL A 250 6.26 -0.32 -30.13
N GLY A 251 5.44 -0.96 -30.97
CA GLY A 251 5.72 -1.23 -32.37
C GLY A 251 6.86 -2.22 -32.62
N ARG A 252 7.18 -2.46 -33.90
CA ARG A 252 8.19 -3.47 -34.31
C ARG A 252 9.60 -3.24 -33.75
N TRP A 253 9.89 -2.03 -33.27
CA TRP A 253 11.17 -1.67 -32.70
C TRP A 253 11.20 -1.73 -31.17
N GLN A 254 10.06 -2.03 -30.53
CA GLN A 254 9.94 -2.18 -29.08
C GLN A 254 10.51 -0.97 -28.32
N VAL A 255 10.05 0.24 -28.67
CA VAL A 255 10.50 1.48 -28.04
C VAL A 255 9.62 1.77 -26.81
N PRO A 256 10.16 2.04 -25.59
CA PRO A 256 9.38 2.20 -24.37
C PRO A 256 8.69 3.58 -24.28
N VAL A 257 7.61 3.75 -25.03
CA VAL A 257 6.90 5.04 -25.20
C VAL A 257 5.37 4.93 -25.13
N ALA A 258 4.81 3.81 -24.64
CA ALA A 258 3.37 3.77 -24.42
C ALA A 258 2.97 4.69 -23.27
N ASP A 259 1.91 5.49 -23.47
CA ASP A 259 1.42 6.44 -22.47
C ASP A 259 0.67 5.76 -21.31
N CYS A 260 0.10 4.58 -21.54
CA CYS A 260 -0.61 3.78 -20.54
C CYS A 260 -0.34 2.28 -20.69
N GLY A 261 -0.57 1.53 -19.61
CA GLY A 261 -0.65 0.07 -19.62
C GLY A 261 -2.09 -0.39 -19.71
N VAL A 262 -2.36 -1.48 -20.44
CA VAL A 262 -3.70 -2.06 -20.61
C VAL A 262 -3.67 -3.57 -20.39
N THR A 263 -4.59 -4.08 -19.58
CA THR A 263 -4.85 -5.51 -19.36
C THR A 263 -6.24 -5.90 -19.85
N THR A 264 -6.45 -7.16 -20.25
CA THR A 264 -7.78 -7.71 -20.51
C THR A 264 -8.38 -8.28 -19.22
N THR A 265 -9.71 -8.17 -19.08
CA THR A 265 -10.44 -8.69 -17.92
C THR A 265 -10.35 -10.22 -17.82
N ASP A 266 -10.37 -10.89 -18.97
CA ASP A 266 -10.28 -12.35 -19.10
C ASP A 266 -9.59 -12.76 -20.42
N TYR A 267 -9.62 -14.05 -20.74
CA TYR A 267 -8.98 -14.64 -21.92
C TYR A 267 -9.86 -14.67 -23.18
N ASP A 268 -11.14 -14.29 -23.08
CA ASP A 268 -12.13 -14.46 -24.15
C ASP A 268 -12.66 -13.12 -24.69
N GLY A 269 -12.80 -12.12 -23.82
CA GLY A 269 -13.34 -10.80 -24.10
C GLY A 269 -12.30 -9.76 -24.49
N TYR A 270 -12.79 -8.57 -24.85
CA TYR A 270 -11.97 -7.40 -25.19
C TYR A 270 -12.13 -6.23 -24.20
N THR A 271 -12.83 -6.46 -23.08
CA THR A 271 -12.86 -5.49 -21.96
C THR A 271 -11.59 -5.60 -21.14
N GLY A 272 -11.29 -4.57 -20.35
CA GLY A 272 -10.05 -4.52 -19.63
C GLY A 272 -9.92 -3.35 -18.68
N GLU A 273 -8.71 -3.22 -18.13
CA GLU A 273 -8.32 -2.15 -17.23
C GLU A 273 -7.16 -1.37 -17.85
N ALA A 274 -7.13 -0.05 -17.63
CA ALA A 274 -6.05 0.82 -18.07
C ALA A 274 -5.43 1.55 -16.89
N ILE A 275 -4.10 1.71 -16.91
CA ILE A 275 -3.35 2.44 -15.89
C ILE A 275 -2.42 3.46 -16.55
N ALA A 276 -2.41 4.66 -16.01
CA ALA A 276 -1.46 5.70 -16.37
C ALA A 276 -1.02 6.48 -15.13
N LEU A 277 0.08 7.20 -15.27
CA LEU A 277 0.64 8.04 -14.22
C LEU A 277 0.73 9.48 -14.74
N GLY A 278 0.68 10.43 -13.81
CA GLY A 278 0.94 11.84 -14.07
C GLY A 278 1.57 12.50 -12.86
N GLU A 279 2.62 13.27 -13.08
CA GLU A 279 3.43 13.86 -12.02
C GLU A 279 4.14 15.12 -12.51
N ARG A 280 4.22 16.16 -11.67
CA ARG A 280 4.96 17.38 -12.04
C ARG A 280 5.56 18.14 -10.84
N PRO A 281 6.34 17.48 -9.97
CA PRO A 281 6.82 18.05 -8.70
C PRO A 281 7.64 19.32 -8.89
N ALA A 282 8.43 19.44 -9.97
CA ALA A 282 9.21 20.64 -10.25
C ALA A 282 8.35 21.90 -10.45
N VAL A 283 7.09 21.77 -10.88
CA VAL A 283 6.16 22.92 -10.98
C VAL A 283 5.72 23.39 -9.60
N ALA A 284 5.74 22.52 -8.58
CA ALA A 284 5.33 22.89 -7.22
C ALA A 284 6.25 23.96 -6.61
N LEU A 285 7.51 24.03 -7.05
CA LEU A 285 8.46 25.08 -6.66
C LEU A 285 7.99 26.50 -7.06
N LEU A 286 7.10 26.59 -8.05
CA LEU A 286 6.53 27.86 -8.54
C LEU A 286 5.06 28.00 -8.20
N ASP A 287 4.26 26.96 -8.43
CA ASP A 287 2.83 26.93 -8.17
C ASP A 287 2.40 25.49 -7.78
N PRO A 288 2.27 25.20 -6.47
CA PRO A 288 1.80 23.91 -5.96
C PRO A 288 0.42 23.51 -6.49
N ALA A 289 -0.48 24.49 -6.64
CA ALA A 289 -1.82 24.24 -7.15
C ALA A 289 -1.80 23.89 -8.64
N ALA A 290 -0.91 24.49 -9.43
CA ALA A 290 -0.71 24.11 -10.83
C ALA A 290 -0.07 22.73 -10.97
N SER A 291 0.92 22.40 -10.12
CA SER A 291 1.54 21.07 -10.10
C SER A 291 0.50 19.97 -9.94
N ALA A 292 -0.40 20.11 -8.96
CA ALA A 292 -1.47 19.15 -8.71
C ALA A 292 -2.44 19.02 -9.90
N ARG A 293 -2.86 20.14 -10.50
CA ARG A 293 -3.74 20.12 -11.70
C ARG A 293 -3.07 19.46 -12.90
N ILE A 294 -1.79 19.74 -13.14
CA ILE A 294 -1.03 19.17 -14.24
C ILE A 294 -0.84 17.66 -14.04
N ALA A 295 -0.52 17.22 -12.82
CA ALA A 295 -0.39 15.79 -12.52
C ALA A 295 -1.69 15.02 -12.84
N ILE A 296 -2.85 15.56 -12.43
CA ILE A 296 -4.15 14.96 -12.76
C ILE A 296 -4.40 15.00 -14.27
N ALA A 297 -4.17 16.14 -14.92
CA ALA A 297 -4.39 16.28 -16.36
C ALA A 297 -3.51 15.33 -17.18
N GLU A 298 -2.25 15.16 -16.79
CA GLU A 298 -1.32 14.23 -17.44
C GLU A 298 -1.78 12.77 -17.27
N ALA A 299 -2.16 12.34 -16.06
CA ALA A 299 -2.68 11.00 -15.84
C ALA A 299 -3.93 10.72 -16.71
N VAL A 300 -4.84 11.69 -16.80
CA VAL A 300 -6.05 11.59 -17.64
C VAL A 300 -5.69 11.54 -19.12
N LEU A 301 -4.83 12.44 -19.60
CA LEU A 301 -4.44 12.46 -21.02
C LEU A 301 -3.71 11.18 -21.43
N ASN A 302 -2.86 10.64 -20.56
CA ASN A 302 -2.15 9.39 -20.80
C ASN A 302 -3.11 8.19 -20.84
N VAL A 303 -4.05 8.08 -19.90
CA VAL A 303 -5.00 6.95 -19.87
C VAL A 303 -6.01 7.00 -21.03
N LEU A 304 -6.32 8.19 -21.54
CA LEU A 304 -7.18 8.36 -22.73
C LEU A 304 -6.53 7.87 -24.04
N ALA A 305 -5.27 7.41 -24.01
CA ALA A 305 -4.70 6.61 -25.10
C ALA A 305 -5.30 5.19 -25.16
N ALA A 306 -6.03 4.75 -24.13
CA ALA A 306 -6.84 3.54 -24.12
C ALA A 306 -8.33 3.83 -24.42
N ASP A 307 -9.11 2.78 -24.69
CA ASP A 307 -10.55 2.87 -24.97
C ASP A 307 -11.36 3.04 -23.67
N VAL A 308 -11.31 4.24 -23.10
CA VAL A 308 -12.07 4.63 -21.91
C VAL A 308 -13.45 5.13 -22.35
N ALA A 309 -14.52 4.46 -21.93
CA ALA A 309 -15.88 4.77 -22.38
C ALA A 309 -16.37 6.13 -21.87
N GLU A 310 -16.23 6.40 -20.56
CA GLU A 310 -16.65 7.66 -19.95
C GLU A 310 -15.60 8.20 -18.98
N PRO A 311 -15.44 9.53 -18.81
CA PRO A 311 -14.50 10.09 -17.85
C PRO A 311 -14.72 9.61 -16.40
N SER A 312 -15.95 9.26 -16.04
CA SER A 312 -16.30 8.73 -14.72
C SER A 312 -15.72 7.34 -14.44
N ASP A 313 -15.30 6.60 -15.46
CA ASP A 313 -14.63 5.29 -15.29
C ASP A 313 -13.21 5.45 -14.75
N ILE A 314 -12.62 6.64 -14.91
CA ILE A 314 -11.29 6.96 -14.39
C ILE A 314 -11.38 7.17 -12.86
N LYS A 315 -10.63 6.35 -12.13
CA LYS A 315 -10.42 6.47 -10.68
C LYS A 315 -8.96 6.81 -10.39
N LEU A 316 -8.73 7.85 -9.59
CA LEU A 316 -7.39 8.33 -9.30
C LEU A 316 -6.89 7.81 -7.94
N SER A 317 -5.62 7.49 -7.87
CA SER A 317 -4.88 7.39 -6.61
C SER A 317 -4.08 8.68 -6.43
N ALA A 318 -4.27 9.40 -5.32
CA ALA A 318 -3.49 10.59 -5.00
C ALA A 318 -2.45 10.28 -3.92
N ASN A 319 -1.17 10.39 -4.27
CA ASN A 319 -0.05 10.13 -3.37
C ASN A 319 0.71 11.43 -3.14
N TRP A 320 0.77 11.89 -1.89
CA TRP A 320 1.25 13.21 -1.52
C TRP A 320 2.61 13.12 -0.85
N MET A 321 3.65 13.65 -1.49
CA MET A 321 4.96 13.77 -0.87
C MET A 321 5.22 15.24 -0.56
N ALA A 322 5.47 15.56 0.70
CA ALA A 322 5.77 16.92 1.16
C ALA A 322 6.74 16.89 2.34
N ALA A 323 7.59 17.92 2.45
CA ALA A 323 8.43 18.14 3.62
C ALA A 323 7.59 18.81 4.73
N ALA A 324 6.68 18.04 5.30
CA ALA A 324 5.71 18.53 6.28
C ALA A 324 6.40 19.09 7.53
N GLY A 325 5.89 20.20 8.05
CA GLY A 325 6.47 20.93 9.19
C GLY A 325 7.24 22.20 8.80
N ASP A 326 7.63 22.36 7.53
CA ASP A 326 7.98 23.68 7.01
C ASP A 326 6.68 24.49 6.76
N PRO A 327 6.54 25.73 7.29
CA PRO A 327 5.31 26.50 7.13
C PRO A 327 4.92 26.82 5.69
N GLN A 328 5.87 26.87 4.75
CA GLN A 328 5.60 27.13 3.34
C GLN A 328 5.16 25.86 2.62
N GLU A 329 5.82 24.73 2.90
CA GLU A 329 5.44 23.42 2.35
C GLU A 329 4.08 22.94 2.87
N ASP A 330 3.75 23.19 4.15
CA ASP A 330 2.43 22.89 4.70
C ASP A 330 1.32 23.70 4.00
N ALA A 331 1.58 24.98 3.72
CA ALA A 331 0.65 25.83 2.96
C ALA A 331 0.55 25.39 1.49
N ALA A 332 1.68 24.98 0.89
CA ALA A 332 1.76 24.48 -0.48
C ALA A 332 0.96 23.18 -0.66
N LEU A 333 1.13 22.23 0.25
CA LEU A 333 0.38 20.97 0.29
C LEU A 333 -1.12 21.23 0.40
N PHE A 334 -1.54 22.11 1.33
CA PHE A 334 -2.95 22.47 1.47
C PHE A 334 -3.53 23.08 0.19
N ASP A 335 -2.80 24.01 -0.44
CA ASP A 335 -3.22 24.65 -1.68
C ASP A 335 -3.26 23.67 -2.86
N ALA A 336 -2.33 22.71 -2.93
CA ALA A 336 -2.28 21.64 -3.91
C ALA A 336 -3.46 20.66 -3.76
N VAL A 337 -3.72 20.14 -2.55
CA VAL A 337 -4.85 19.25 -2.25
C VAL A 337 -6.19 19.93 -2.56
N ARG A 338 -6.35 21.19 -2.15
CA ARG A 338 -7.55 21.98 -2.44
C ARG A 338 -7.75 22.17 -3.94
N ALA A 339 -6.68 22.42 -4.69
CA ALA A 339 -6.75 22.58 -6.15
C ALA A 339 -7.08 21.27 -6.85
N ALA A 340 -6.45 20.16 -6.45
CA ALA A 340 -6.76 18.82 -6.94
C ALA A 340 -8.23 18.47 -6.71
N SER A 341 -8.74 18.66 -5.49
CA SER A 341 -10.13 18.40 -5.13
C SER A 341 -11.11 19.16 -6.04
N ARG A 342 -10.92 20.48 -6.20
CA ARG A 342 -11.77 21.30 -7.08
C ARG A 342 -11.67 20.89 -8.55
N PHE A 343 -10.47 20.55 -9.01
CA PHE A 343 -10.24 20.15 -10.39
C PHE A 343 -10.91 18.80 -10.70
N CYS A 344 -10.76 17.81 -9.82
CA CYS A 344 -11.44 16.51 -9.94
C CYS A 344 -12.97 16.67 -9.90
N GLN A 345 -13.50 17.49 -8.99
CA GLN A 345 -14.94 17.78 -8.93
C GLN A 345 -15.47 18.40 -10.23
N ALA A 346 -14.72 19.32 -10.82
CA ALA A 346 -15.11 19.95 -12.08
C ALA A 346 -15.08 18.97 -13.27
N LEU A 347 -14.22 17.95 -13.21
CA LEU A 347 -14.08 16.92 -14.26
C LEU A 347 -14.93 15.67 -14.00
N GLY A 348 -15.61 15.56 -12.86
CA GLY A 348 -16.35 14.35 -12.48
C GLY A 348 -15.45 13.16 -12.11
N LEU A 349 -14.20 13.42 -11.69
CA LEU A 349 -13.21 12.40 -11.34
C LEU A 349 -13.24 12.11 -9.83
N ALA A 350 -13.08 10.84 -9.47
CA ALA A 350 -13.01 10.41 -8.08
C ALA A 350 -11.57 10.09 -7.67
N ILE A 351 -11.21 10.44 -6.43
CA ILE A 351 -9.98 9.99 -5.76
C ILE A 351 -10.39 9.05 -4.61
N PRO A 352 -10.71 7.77 -4.88
CA PRO A 352 -11.19 6.84 -3.87
C PRO A 352 -10.08 6.24 -2.98
N VAL A 353 -8.81 6.44 -3.34
CA VAL A 353 -7.65 5.91 -2.63
C VAL A 353 -6.50 6.92 -2.69
N GLY A 354 -5.61 6.87 -1.71
CA GLY A 354 -4.44 7.73 -1.66
C GLY A 354 -3.56 7.40 -0.46
N LYS A 355 -2.42 8.07 -0.38
CA LYS A 355 -1.47 7.99 0.72
C LYS A 355 -0.69 9.30 0.81
N ASP A 356 -0.08 9.54 1.96
CA ASP A 356 0.88 10.60 2.23
C ASP A 356 2.13 10.03 2.93
#